data_AF-A0AAD8H4C6-F1
#
_entry.id   AF-A0AAD8H4C6-F1
#
_cell.length_a   1.000
_cell.length_b   1.000
_cell.length_c   1.000
_cell.angle_alpha   90.00
_cell.angle_beta   90.00
_cell.angle_gamma   90.00
#
_symmetry.space_group_name_H-M   'P 1'
#
loop_
_entity.id
_entity.type
_entity.pdbx_description
1 polymer ?
#
loop_
_entity_poly.entity_id
_entity_poly.type
_entity_poly.pdbx_seq_one_letter_code
_entity_poly.pdbx_strand_id
1 'polypeptide(L)'
;MAVAIKVHDQPTKDLEEQTTKTLEVEEAFDYSKRSQWLRAYVLGANDGLLSTAALMMGVGAVKKDNKTMILTEITGLVAGACSMAIGEFVSVYSQYDTEMQQIKRESLHGNITKAELEVKKKKVPSPLKAAGTLAFMFAIGAVVPLLAAAFVMDYHVRLMVVIGFGGLSAMFGKAPMVKSILRVLVGGWLAMGITFGLTKLVGSGL
;
A
#
# COMPACT_ATOMS: atom_id res chain seq x y z
N MET A 1 -58.28 40.35 -14.46
CA MET A 1 -58.75 39.32 -15.40
C MET A 1 -58.03 39.54 -16.73
N ALA A 2 -57.64 38.46 -17.40
CA ALA A 2 -56.81 38.34 -18.61
C ALA A 2 -55.29 38.18 -18.40
N VAL A 3 -54.81 37.10 -19.02
CA VAL A 3 -53.51 36.43 -18.98
C VAL A 3 -52.62 36.96 -20.11
N ALA A 4 -51.31 37.05 -19.90
CA ALA A 4 -50.34 37.07 -21.00
C ALA A 4 -49.12 36.22 -20.62
N ILE A 5 -49.07 35.01 -21.19
CA ILE A 5 -47.87 34.18 -21.27
C ILE A 5 -46.99 34.78 -22.37
N LYS A 6 -45.77 35.22 -22.02
CA LYS A 6 -44.70 35.47 -22.99
C LYS A 6 -43.48 34.66 -22.55
N VAL A 7 -43.20 33.60 -23.30
CA VAL A 7 -41.99 32.77 -23.25
C VAL A 7 -40.98 33.33 -24.27
N HIS A 8 -39.68 33.07 -24.01
CA HIS A 8 -38.42 33.44 -24.70
C HIS A 8 -37.75 34.71 -24.17
N ASP A 9 -36.48 34.70 -23.70
CA ASP A 9 -35.31 34.03 -24.28
C ASP A 9 -34.16 33.83 -23.23
N GLN A 10 -33.89 32.57 -22.83
CA GLN A 10 -32.62 31.84 -22.56
C GLN A 10 -31.39 32.54 -21.82
N PRO A 11 -30.32 31.83 -21.40
CA PRO A 11 -30.25 30.90 -20.25
C PRO A 11 -28.86 30.90 -19.58
N THR A 12 -28.56 31.62 -18.49
CA THR A 12 -27.15 31.52 -17.99
C THR A 12 -26.92 31.75 -16.50
N LYS A 13 -27.77 32.47 -15.77
CA LYS A 13 -27.41 32.81 -14.38
C LYS A 13 -27.75 31.74 -13.35
N ASP A 14 -28.80 30.95 -13.58
CA ASP A 14 -29.22 29.91 -12.63
C ASP A 14 -28.37 28.64 -12.73
N LEU A 15 -27.73 28.44 -13.90
CA LEU A 15 -26.79 27.34 -14.13
C LEU A 15 -25.44 27.60 -13.46
N GLU A 16 -24.96 28.85 -13.36
CA GLU A 16 -23.71 29.13 -12.65
C GLU A 16 -23.87 29.05 -11.14
N GLU A 17 -24.97 29.56 -10.56
CA GLU A 17 -25.16 29.55 -9.11
C GLU A 17 -25.50 28.13 -8.57
N GLN A 18 -26.21 27.30 -9.35
CA GLN A 18 -26.40 25.88 -9.04
C GLN A 18 -25.16 25.03 -9.38
N THR A 19 -24.35 25.40 -10.38
CA THR A 19 -23.08 24.70 -10.64
C THR A 19 -22.08 25.01 -9.54
N THR A 20 -21.99 26.25 -9.04
CA THR A 20 -21.12 26.58 -7.88
C THR A 20 -21.59 25.90 -6.60
N LYS A 21 -22.89 25.84 -6.31
CA LYS A 21 -23.39 25.11 -5.11
C LYS A 21 -23.36 23.59 -5.22
N THR A 22 -23.37 23.03 -6.43
CA THR A 22 -23.21 21.59 -6.67
C THR A 22 -21.73 21.19 -6.74
N LEU A 23 -20.83 22.14 -7.01
CA LEU A 23 -19.37 21.98 -6.92
C LEU A 23 -18.81 22.27 -5.51
N GLU A 24 -19.60 22.84 -4.59
CA GLU A 24 -19.20 23.04 -3.18
C GLU A 24 -19.54 21.86 -2.25
N VAL A 25 -19.94 20.71 -2.81
CA VAL A 25 -19.79 19.41 -2.12
C VAL A 25 -18.48 18.73 -2.55
N GLU A 26 -17.52 19.51 -3.03
CA GLU A 26 -16.12 19.14 -3.15
C GLU A 26 -15.46 19.17 -1.76
N GLU A 27 -15.03 17.99 -1.34
CA GLU A 27 -13.90 17.79 -0.43
C GLU A 27 -13.91 18.57 0.89
N ALA A 28 -14.64 18.05 1.88
CA ALA A 28 -13.97 17.86 3.17
C ALA A 28 -12.85 16.83 2.96
N PHE A 29 -11.70 17.28 2.46
CA PHE A 29 -10.52 16.48 2.18
C PHE A 29 -10.09 15.78 3.48
N ASP A 30 -10.47 14.52 3.64
CA ASP A 30 -10.16 13.70 4.82
C ASP A 30 -8.67 13.32 4.76
N TYR A 31 -7.81 14.28 5.16
CA TYR A 31 -6.35 14.12 5.23
C TYR A 31 -5.94 12.89 6.05
N SER A 32 -6.71 12.55 7.09
CA SER A 32 -6.49 11.35 7.91
C SER A 32 -6.70 10.08 7.11
N LYS A 33 -7.82 9.97 6.39
CA LYS A 33 -8.08 8.81 5.52
C LYS A 33 -7.03 8.74 4.41
N ARG A 34 -6.72 9.82 3.70
CA ARG A 34 -5.68 9.81 2.67
C ARG A 34 -4.32 9.40 3.21
N SER A 35 -3.95 9.85 4.42
CA SER A 35 -2.70 9.46 5.08
C SER A 35 -2.68 7.98 5.50
N GLN A 36 -3.80 7.42 5.99
CA GLN A 36 -3.88 6.01 6.37
C GLN A 36 -3.75 5.08 5.16
N TRP A 37 -4.45 5.40 4.07
CA TRP A 37 -4.35 4.61 2.85
C TRP A 37 -2.96 4.76 2.25
N LEU A 38 -2.43 5.97 2.12
CA LEU A 38 -1.06 6.23 1.65
C LEU A 38 -0.01 5.45 2.44
N ARG A 39 -0.17 5.34 3.76
CA ARG A 39 0.72 4.53 4.61
C ARG A 39 0.68 3.06 4.24
N ALA A 40 -0.51 2.49 4.02
CA ALA A 40 -0.64 1.10 3.60
C ALA A 40 0.01 0.85 2.23
N TYR A 41 -0.18 1.76 1.25
CA TYR A 41 0.49 1.68 -0.06
C TYR A 41 2.02 1.68 0.07
N VAL A 42 2.57 2.63 0.84
CA VAL A 42 4.02 2.80 1.03
C VAL A 42 4.62 1.60 1.77
N LEU A 43 3.94 1.10 2.80
CA LEU A 43 4.37 -0.10 3.52
C LEU A 43 4.37 -1.33 2.60
N GLY A 44 3.33 -1.51 1.78
CA GLY A 44 3.26 -2.56 0.75
C GLY A 44 4.47 -2.56 -0.17
N ALA A 45 4.75 -1.41 -0.79
CA ALA A 45 5.88 -1.28 -1.71
C ALA A 45 7.24 -1.47 -1.01
N ASN A 46 7.40 -0.92 0.18
CA ASN A 46 8.64 -1.09 0.95
C ASN A 46 8.87 -2.54 1.36
N ASP A 47 7.82 -3.23 1.82
CA ASP A 47 7.91 -4.63 2.22
C ASP A 47 8.29 -5.50 1.03
N GLY A 48 7.71 -5.26 -0.15
CA GLY A 48 8.08 -5.95 -1.38
C GLY A 48 9.53 -5.77 -1.78
N LEU A 49 10.04 -4.54 -1.70
CA LEU A 49 11.45 -4.22 -1.97
C LEU A 49 12.36 -4.92 -0.96
N LEU A 50 12.08 -4.75 0.34
CA LEU A 50 12.95 -5.24 1.40
C LEU A 50 12.97 -6.76 1.48
N SER A 51 11.81 -7.41 1.35
CA SER A 51 11.73 -8.87 1.43
C SER A 51 12.42 -9.56 0.26
N THR A 52 12.24 -9.05 -0.96
CA THR A 52 12.88 -9.64 -2.14
C THR A 52 14.37 -9.35 -2.17
N ALA A 53 14.81 -8.16 -1.76
CA ALA A 53 16.22 -7.84 -1.57
C ALA A 53 16.87 -8.71 -0.47
N ALA A 54 16.17 -8.98 0.64
CA ALA A 54 16.69 -9.81 1.72
C ALA A 54 16.87 -11.25 1.26
N LEU A 55 15.90 -11.76 0.50
CA LEU A 55 15.96 -13.09 -0.09
C LEU A 55 17.10 -13.20 -1.12
N MET A 56 17.25 -12.21 -2.00
CA MET A 56 18.36 -12.12 -2.94
C MET A 56 19.71 -12.17 -2.22
N MET A 57 19.86 -11.42 -1.14
CA MET A 57 21.12 -11.35 -0.41
C MET A 57 21.41 -12.66 0.33
N GLY A 58 20.42 -13.26 0.99
CA GLY A 58 20.57 -14.52 1.73
C GLY A 58 20.87 -15.71 0.82
N VAL A 59 20.09 -15.90 -0.25
CA VAL A 59 20.29 -17.00 -1.20
C VAL A 59 21.58 -16.81 -1.99
N GLY A 60 21.85 -15.57 -2.43
CA GLY A 60 23.05 -15.21 -3.16
C GLY A 60 24.35 -15.36 -2.36
N ALA A 61 24.28 -15.38 -1.03
CA ALA A 61 25.43 -15.63 -0.16
C ALA A 61 25.95 -17.07 -0.24
N VAL A 62 25.09 -18.03 -0.58
CA VAL A 62 25.40 -19.48 -0.64
C VAL A 62 25.45 -19.98 -2.07
N LYS A 63 24.53 -19.53 -2.94
CA LYS A 63 24.49 -19.91 -4.35
C LYS A 63 24.53 -18.68 -5.26
N LYS A 64 25.53 -18.62 -6.14
CA LYS A 64 25.71 -17.54 -7.12
C LYS A 64 25.08 -17.83 -8.49
N ASP A 65 24.32 -18.91 -8.63
CA ASP A 65 23.66 -19.27 -9.87
C ASP A 65 22.46 -18.35 -10.16
N ASN A 66 22.47 -17.71 -11.34
CA ASN A 66 21.45 -16.72 -11.72
C ASN A 66 20.05 -17.34 -11.84
N LYS A 67 19.95 -18.58 -12.33
CA LYS A 67 18.65 -19.26 -12.48
C LYS A 67 18.02 -19.54 -11.12
N THR A 68 18.82 -20.01 -10.18
CA THR A 68 18.40 -20.22 -8.78
C THR A 68 17.96 -18.91 -8.12
N MET A 69 18.66 -17.81 -8.39
CA MET A 69 18.34 -16.48 -7.87
C MET A 69 16.95 -16.01 -8.33
N ILE A 70 16.75 -15.97 -9.66
CA ILE A 70 15.49 -15.49 -10.26
C ILE A 70 14.32 -16.35 -9.82
N LEU A 71 14.48 -17.68 -9.82
CA LEU A 71 13.42 -18.59 -9.39
C LEU A 71 13.04 -18.35 -7.92
N THR A 72 14.03 -18.14 -7.07
CA THR A 72 13.80 -17.92 -5.65
C THR A 72 13.16 -16.56 -5.39
N GLU A 73 13.55 -15.52 -6.13
CA GLU A 73 12.93 -14.20 -6.05
C GLU A 73 11.48 -14.20 -6.52
N ILE A 74 11.17 -14.86 -7.65
CA ILE A 74 9.78 -14.99 -8.12
C ILE A 74 8.95 -15.77 -7.09
N THR A 75 9.50 -16.85 -6.55
CA THR A 75 8.82 -17.65 -5.52
C THR A 75 8.57 -16.82 -4.25
N GLY A 76 9.58 -16.08 -3.81
CA GLY A 76 9.49 -15.18 -2.65
C GLY A 76 8.52 -14.03 -2.88
N LEU A 77 8.46 -13.48 -4.09
CA LEU A 77 7.49 -12.45 -4.46
C LEU A 77 6.08 -13.00 -4.34
N VAL A 78 5.78 -14.14 -4.97
CA VAL A 78 4.43 -14.73 -4.95
C VAL A 78 4.04 -15.09 -3.53
N ALA A 79 4.92 -15.75 -2.78
CA ALA A 79 4.68 -16.10 -1.39
C ALA A 79 4.44 -14.86 -0.51
N GLY A 80 5.27 -13.84 -0.66
CA GLY A 80 5.17 -12.58 0.09
C GLY A 80 3.90 -11.80 -0.25
N ALA A 81 3.58 -11.63 -1.53
CA ALA A 81 2.38 -10.94 -1.99
C ALA A 81 1.10 -11.64 -1.50
N CYS A 82 1.05 -12.97 -1.59
CA CYS A 82 -0.08 -13.75 -1.06
C CYS A 82 -0.21 -13.62 0.46
N SER A 83 0.91 -13.73 1.19
CA SER A 83 0.91 -13.58 2.65
C SER A 83 0.43 -12.20 3.08
N MET A 84 0.88 -11.14 2.40
CA MET A 84 0.46 -9.77 2.68
C MET A 84 -1.00 -9.53 2.34
N ALA A 85 -1.48 -10.08 1.21
CA ALA A 85 -2.89 -10.01 0.83
C ALA A 85 -3.80 -10.67 1.88
N ILE A 86 -3.42 -11.87 2.34
CA ILE A 86 -4.16 -12.61 3.37
C ILE A 86 -4.12 -11.85 4.69
N GLY A 87 -2.95 -11.35 5.10
CA GLY A 87 -2.79 -10.58 6.33
C GLY A 87 -3.68 -9.33 6.37
N GLU A 88 -3.68 -8.55 5.29
CA GLU A 88 -4.55 -7.39 5.18
C GLU A 88 -6.03 -7.80 5.13
N PHE A 89 -6.39 -8.83 4.36
CA PHE A 89 -7.77 -9.30 4.27
C PHE A 89 -8.32 -9.64 5.66
N VAL A 90 -7.58 -10.43 6.44
CA VAL A 90 -7.97 -10.84 7.79
C VAL A 90 -8.06 -9.63 8.71
N SER A 91 -7.08 -8.72 8.66
CA SER A 91 -7.07 -7.49 9.46
C SER A 91 -8.28 -6.59 9.17
N VAL A 92 -8.55 -6.30 7.89
CA VAL A 92 -9.67 -5.44 7.46
C VAL A 92 -11.01 -6.12 7.70
N TYR A 93 -11.08 -7.44 7.54
CA TYR A 93 -12.29 -8.20 7.86
C TYR A 93 -12.61 -8.14 9.36
N SER A 94 -11.61 -8.21 10.23
CA SER A 94 -11.79 -8.04 11.68
C SER A 94 -12.25 -6.62 12.05
N GLN A 95 -11.71 -5.59 11.38
CA GLN A 95 -12.17 -4.21 11.53
C GLN A 95 -13.63 -4.05 11.08
N TYR A 96 -13.97 -4.62 9.92
CA TYR A 96 -15.33 -4.63 9.39
C TYR A 96 -16.31 -5.29 10.35
N ASP A 97 -15.98 -6.45 10.91
CA ASP A 97 -16.85 -7.14 11.88
C ASP A 97 -17.06 -6.28 13.14
N THR A 98 -15.98 -5.71 13.70
CA THR A 98 -16.05 -4.84 14.88
C THR A 98 -16.96 -3.62 14.63
N GLU A 99 -16.81 -2.96 13.48
CA GLU A 99 -17.67 -1.83 13.10
C GLU A 99 -19.13 -2.25 12.91
N MET A 100 -19.38 -3.40 12.28
CA MET A 100 -20.74 -3.94 12.12
C MET A 100 -21.40 -4.26 13.46
N GLN A 101 -20.66 -4.87 14.39
CA GLN A 101 -21.18 -5.15 15.73
C GLN A 101 -21.47 -3.85 16.50
N GLN A 102 -20.60 -2.85 16.37
CA GLN A 102 -20.82 -1.54 16.99
C GLN A 102 -22.07 -0.86 16.42
N ILE A 103 -22.22 -0.82 15.09
CA ILE A 103 -23.39 -0.26 14.42
C ILE A 103 -24.67 -0.99 14.87
N LYS A 104 -24.64 -2.32 14.97
CA LYS A 104 -25.78 -3.12 15.45
C LYS A 104 -26.16 -2.75 16.87
N ARG A 105 -25.18 -2.61 17.78
CA ARG A 105 -25.44 -2.17 19.17
C ARG A 105 -26.02 -0.76 19.24
N GLU A 106 -25.46 0.18 18.50
CA GLU A 106 -25.96 1.57 18.45
C GLU A 106 -27.39 1.62 17.90
N SER A 107 -27.70 0.80 16.88
CA SER A 107 -29.06 0.71 16.31
C SER A 107 -30.08 0.12 17.28
N LEU A 108 -29.69 -0.87 18.10
CA LEU A 108 -30.57 -1.48 19.10
C LEU A 108 -30.87 -0.52 20.25
N HIS A 109 -29.89 0.27 20.69
CA HIS A 109 -30.06 1.24 21.78
C HIS A 109 -30.74 2.54 21.36
N GLY A 110 -31.10 2.69 20.07
CA GLY A 110 -31.69 3.93 19.55
C GLY A 110 -30.72 5.12 19.52
N ASN A 111 -29.41 4.87 19.61
CA ASN A 111 -28.39 5.91 19.68
C ASN A 111 -28.05 6.53 18.32
N ILE A 112 -28.56 5.97 17.21
CA ILE A 112 -28.32 6.45 15.84
C ILE A 112 -29.61 6.44 15.03
N THR A 113 -29.79 7.47 14.22
CA THR A 113 -30.94 7.59 13.30
C THR A 113 -30.80 6.67 12.08
N LYS A 114 -31.90 6.39 11.36
CA LYS A 114 -31.87 5.57 10.13
C LYS A 114 -30.94 6.15 9.05
N ALA A 115 -30.89 7.48 8.93
CA ALA A 115 -29.98 8.16 8.01
C ALA A 115 -28.50 7.96 8.40
N GLU A 116 -28.17 8.07 9.69
CA GLU A 116 -26.80 7.82 10.18
C GLU A 116 -26.38 6.36 10.05
N LEU A 117 -27.33 5.43 10.24
CA LEU A 117 -27.10 3.99 10.04
C LEU A 117 -26.70 3.67 8.59
N GLU A 118 -27.37 4.27 7.61
CA GLU A 118 -27.04 4.09 6.19
C GLU A 118 -25.68 4.69 5.84
N VAL A 119 -25.35 5.86 6.39
CA VAL A 119 -24.03 6.48 6.21
C VAL A 119 -22.92 5.63 6.82
N LYS A 120 -23.10 5.11 8.05
CA LYS A 120 -22.10 4.23 8.69
C LYS A 120 -21.91 2.93 7.92
N LYS A 121 -22.99 2.30 7.43
CA LYS A 121 -22.90 1.09 6.58
C LYS A 121 -22.17 1.34 5.27
N LYS A 122 -22.26 2.54 4.68
CA LYS A 122 -21.50 2.88 3.47
C LYS A 122 -20.00 3.14 3.73
N LYS A 123 -19.62 3.54 4.95
CA LYS A 123 -18.25 3.93 5.28
C LYS A 123 -17.32 2.74 5.61
N VAL A 124 -17.89 1.58 5.89
CA VAL A 124 -17.14 0.38 6.30
C VAL A 124 -16.09 -0.05 5.28
N PRO A 125 -14.93 -0.52 5.74
CA PRO A 125 -13.82 -0.84 4.85
C PRO A 125 -14.14 -2.06 3.99
N SER A 126 -13.54 -2.11 2.79
CA SER A 126 -13.72 -3.23 1.85
C SER A 126 -12.48 -4.14 1.88
N PRO A 127 -12.58 -5.37 2.45
CA PRO A 127 -11.41 -6.21 2.70
C PRO A 127 -10.67 -6.63 1.43
N LEU A 128 -11.41 -7.07 0.42
CA LEU A 128 -10.83 -7.59 -0.83
C LEU A 128 -10.07 -6.51 -1.61
N LYS A 129 -10.61 -5.27 -1.63
CA LYS A 129 -9.98 -4.15 -2.32
C LYS A 129 -8.69 -3.71 -1.62
N ALA A 130 -8.69 -3.68 -0.29
CA ALA A 130 -7.50 -3.37 0.50
C ALA A 130 -6.40 -4.44 0.26
N ALA A 131 -6.74 -5.72 0.38
CA ALA A 131 -5.81 -6.82 0.16
C ALA A 131 -5.19 -6.82 -1.25
N GLY A 132 -6.02 -6.70 -2.30
CA GLY A 132 -5.53 -6.67 -3.68
C GLY A 132 -4.61 -5.49 -3.96
N THR A 133 -4.91 -4.34 -3.35
CA THR A 133 -4.09 -3.14 -3.46
C THR A 133 -2.70 -3.32 -2.84
N LEU A 134 -2.61 -3.90 -1.64
CA LEU A 134 -1.34 -4.15 -0.97
C LEU A 134 -0.51 -5.20 -1.70
N ALA A 135 -1.13 -6.27 -2.18
CA ALA A 135 -0.45 -7.26 -3.01
C ALA A 135 0.17 -6.64 -4.27
N PHE A 136 -0.55 -5.74 -4.91
CA PHE A 136 -0.07 -5.02 -6.10
C PHE A 136 1.09 -4.08 -5.78
N MET A 137 1.00 -3.32 -4.67
CA MET A 137 2.10 -2.45 -4.23
C MET A 137 3.35 -3.23 -3.84
N PHE A 138 3.17 -4.36 -3.16
CA PHE A 138 4.25 -5.29 -2.86
C PHE A 138 4.94 -5.77 -4.14
N ALA A 139 4.17 -6.18 -5.15
CA ALA A 139 4.72 -6.59 -6.44
C ALA A 139 5.51 -5.45 -7.10
N ILE A 140 5.01 -4.21 -7.07
CA ILE A 140 5.73 -3.03 -7.58
C ILE A 140 7.07 -2.84 -6.86
N GLY A 141 7.08 -2.94 -5.53
CA GLY A 141 8.31 -2.83 -4.72
C GLY A 141 9.34 -3.89 -5.08
N ALA A 142 8.89 -5.10 -5.39
CA ALA A 142 9.73 -6.22 -5.76
C ALA A 142 10.31 -6.15 -7.19
N VAL A 143 9.81 -5.24 -8.05
CA VAL A 143 10.31 -5.09 -9.44
C VAL A 143 11.80 -4.73 -9.46
N VAL A 144 12.25 -3.88 -8.54
CA VAL A 144 13.64 -3.39 -8.54
C VAL A 144 14.65 -4.52 -8.27
N PRO A 145 14.50 -5.35 -7.20
CA PRO A 145 15.36 -6.50 -7.00
C PRO A 145 15.27 -7.53 -8.14
N LEU A 146 14.07 -7.78 -8.66
CA LEU A 146 13.88 -8.71 -9.79
C LEU A 146 14.60 -8.26 -11.06
N LEU A 147 14.51 -6.97 -11.40
CA LEU A 147 15.27 -6.43 -12.53
C LEU A 147 16.77 -6.52 -12.29
N ALA A 148 17.22 -6.24 -11.06
CA ALA A 148 18.63 -6.36 -10.71
C ALA A 148 19.11 -7.82 -10.86
N ALA A 149 18.31 -8.80 -10.45
CA ALA A 149 18.61 -10.22 -10.64
C ALA A 149 18.60 -10.68 -12.10
N ALA A 150 17.73 -10.10 -12.92
CA ALA A 150 17.64 -10.43 -14.34
C ALA A 150 18.81 -9.86 -15.16
N PHE A 151 19.22 -8.62 -14.87
CA PHE A 151 20.18 -7.89 -15.72
C PHE A 151 21.61 -7.83 -15.17
N VAL A 152 21.80 -7.91 -13.85
CA VAL A 152 23.12 -7.78 -13.23
C VAL A 152 23.62 -9.16 -12.82
N MET A 153 24.58 -9.70 -13.57
CA MET A 153 25.15 -11.03 -13.29
C MET A 153 26.05 -11.02 -12.05
N ASP A 154 26.84 -9.96 -11.85
CA ASP A 154 27.73 -9.85 -10.71
C ASP A 154 26.94 -9.61 -9.41
N TYR A 155 27.13 -10.48 -8.42
CA TYR A 155 26.44 -10.43 -7.13
C TYR A 155 26.69 -9.13 -6.36
N HIS A 156 27.92 -8.61 -6.36
CA HIS A 156 28.25 -7.43 -5.58
C HIS A 156 27.66 -6.17 -6.22
N VAL A 157 27.74 -6.07 -7.56
CA VAL A 157 27.14 -4.96 -8.31
C VAL A 157 25.62 -4.99 -8.14
N ARG A 158 25.01 -6.17 -8.24
CA ARG A 158 23.57 -6.34 -8.06
C ARG A 158 23.11 -5.88 -6.67
N LEU A 159 23.86 -6.27 -5.64
CA LEU A 159 23.60 -5.85 -4.27
C LEU A 159 23.71 -4.34 -4.10
N MET A 160 24.75 -3.72 -4.68
CA MET A 160 24.94 -2.26 -4.63
C MET A 160 23.80 -1.50 -5.33
N VAL A 161 23.29 -2.01 -6.45
CA VAL A 161 22.13 -1.43 -7.14
C VAL A 161 20.89 -1.47 -6.25
N VAL A 162 20.58 -2.63 -5.65
CA VAL A 162 19.37 -2.80 -4.82
C VAL A 162 19.45 -1.98 -3.53
N ILE A 163 20.59 -2.01 -2.85
CA ILE A 163 20.87 -1.22 -1.65
C ILE A 163 20.82 0.26 -1.96
N GLY A 164 21.45 0.68 -3.07
CA GLY A 164 21.46 2.06 -3.55
C GLY A 164 20.06 2.56 -3.89
N PHE A 165 19.25 1.76 -4.59
CA PHE A 165 17.89 2.12 -4.95
C PHE A 165 16.96 2.17 -3.72
N GLY A 166 17.12 1.24 -2.78
CA GLY A 166 16.40 1.26 -1.51
C GLY A 166 16.75 2.49 -0.67
N GLY A 167 18.03 2.82 -0.55
CA GLY A 167 18.48 4.03 0.16
C GLY A 167 18.05 5.32 -0.53
N LEU A 168 18.12 5.38 -1.87
CA LEU A 168 17.78 6.56 -2.65
C LEU A 168 16.27 6.83 -2.68
N SER A 169 15.44 5.78 -2.65
CA SER A 169 13.98 5.91 -2.56
C SER A 169 13.51 6.66 -1.30
N ALA A 170 14.31 6.60 -0.21
CA ALA A 170 14.04 7.35 1.01
C ALA A 170 14.37 8.85 0.91
N MET A 171 15.36 9.21 0.08
CA MET A 171 15.87 10.58 0.01
C MET A 171 14.98 11.51 -0.83
N PHE A 172 14.20 10.97 -1.77
CA PHE A 172 13.33 11.79 -2.64
C PHE A 172 11.98 12.16 -2.03
N GLY A 173 11.61 11.58 -0.88
CA GLY A 173 10.45 12.05 -0.13
C GLY A 173 10.77 13.37 0.59
N LYS A 174 10.15 14.48 0.20
CA LYS A 174 10.17 15.73 1.00
C LYS A 174 9.04 15.80 2.03
N ALA A 175 8.38 14.68 2.31
CA ALA A 175 7.18 14.60 3.15
C ALA A 175 7.47 14.02 4.55
N PRO A 176 6.68 14.34 5.59
CA PRO A 176 6.90 13.89 6.98
C PRO A 176 6.95 12.36 7.18
N MET A 177 6.56 11.56 6.19
CA MET A 177 6.69 10.09 6.17
C MET A 177 8.14 9.58 6.05
N VAL A 178 9.09 10.41 5.61
CA VAL A 178 10.47 9.96 5.35
C VAL A 178 11.18 9.46 6.60
N LYS A 179 10.84 10.00 7.77
CA LYS A 179 11.38 9.52 9.05
C LYS A 179 10.94 8.08 9.36
N SER A 180 9.72 7.70 8.98
CA SER A 180 9.23 6.33 9.16
C SER A 180 9.87 5.36 8.17
N ILE A 181 9.97 5.76 6.89
CA ILE A 181 10.62 4.96 5.84
C ILE A 181 12.09 4.72 6.18
N LEU A 182 12.80 5.77 6.62
CA LEU A 182 14.21 5.69 7.01
C LEU A 182 14.43 4.71 8.17
N ARG A 183 13.54 4.70 9.17
CA ARG A 183 13.64 3.75 10.30
C ARG A 183 13.47 2.31 9.83
N VAL A 184 12.51 2.05 8.94
CA VAL A 184 12.25 0.71 8.41
C VAL A 184 13.42 0.24 7.55
N LEU A 185 14.01 1.11 6.73
CA LEU A 185 15.20 0.79 5.94
C LEU A 185 16.43 0.51 6.80
N VAL A 186 16.68 1.31 7.84
CA VAL A 186 17.79 1.08 8.77
C VAL A 186 17.62 -0.26 9.49
N GLY A 187 16.41 -0.56 9.97
CA GLY A 187 16.09 -1.87 10.54
C GLY A 187 16.24 -3.01 9.53
N GLY A 188 15.83 -2.77 8.28
CA GLY A 188 15.95 -3.70 7.17
C GLY A 188 17.39 -4.04 6.82
N TRP A 189 18.28 -3.05 6.69
CA TRP A 189 19.71 -3.26 6.48
C TRP A 189 20.38 -4.00 7.63
N LEU A 190 19.99 -3.70 8.87
CA LEU A 190 20.50 -4.41 10.04
C LEU A 190 20.07 -5.89 10.00
N ALA A 191 18.79 -6.15 9.76
CA ALA A 191 18.24 -7.51 9.66
C ALA A 191 18.91 -8.29 8.52
N MET A 192 19.06 -7.65 7.37
CA MET A 192 19.81 -8.17 6.23
C MET A 192 21.22 -8.56 6.62
N GLY A 193 22.00 -7.66 7.24
CA GLY A 193 23.37 -7.95 7.67
C GLY A 193 23.46 -9.17 8.60
N ILE A 194 22.50 -9.31 9.51
CA ILE A 194 22.38 -10.48 10.40
C ILE A 194 22.08 -11.74 9.59
N THR A 195 21.07 -11.71 8.71
CA THR A 195 20.72 -12.84 7.84
C THR A 195 21.90 -13.27 6.99
N PHE A 196 22.59 -12.35 6.33
CA PHE A 196 23.79 -12.65 5.55
C PHE A 196 24.87 -13.32 6.38
N GLY A 197 25.17 -12.77 7.57
CA GLY A 197 26.15 -13.33 8.48
C GLY A 197 25.82 -14.77 8.90
N LEU A 198 24.56 -15.02 9.26
CA LEU A 198 24.06 -16.37 9.60
C LEU A 198 24.16 -17.33 8.42
N THR A 199 23.69 -16.91 7.25
CA THR A 199 23.70 -17.75 6.05
C THR A 199 25.14 -18.05 5.60
N LYS A 200 26.07 -17.11 5.77
CA LYS A 200 27.50 -17.34 5.54
C LYS A 200 28.11 -18.32 6.54
N LEU A 201 27.79 -18.22 7.83
CA LEU A 201 28.29 -19.14 8.86
C LEU A 201 27.81 -20.57 8.63
N VAL A 202 26.52 -20.75 8.35
CA VAL A 202 25.95 -22.07 8.05
C VAL A 202 26.49 -22.62 6.73
N GLY A 203 26.57 -21.79 5.69
CA GLY A 203 27.10 -22.20 4.38
C GLY A 203 28.61 -22.41 4.34
N SER A 204 29.37 -21.98 5.37
CA SER A 204 30.81 -22.29 5.48
C SER A 204 31.07 -23.64 6.16
N GLY A 205 30.04 -24.25 6.77
CA GLY A 205 30.10 -25.58 7.39
C GLY A 205 29.51 -26.71 6.56
N LEU A 206 29.03 -26.42 5.34
CA LEU A 206 28.48 -27.37 4.37
C LEU A 206 29.38 -27.42 3.13
#